data_AF-A0A9D8SIK8-F1
#
_entry.id   AF-A0A9D8SIK8-F1
#
_cell.length_a   1.000
_cell.length_b   1.000
_cell.length_c   1.000
_cell.angle_alpha   90.00
_cell.angle_beta   90.00
_cell.angle_gamma   90.00
#
_symmetry.space_group_name_H-M   'P 1'
#
loop_
_entity.id
_entity.type
_entity.pdbx_description
1 polymer ?
#
loop_
_entity_poly.entity_id
_entity_poly.type
_entity_poly.pdbx_seq_one_letter_code
_entity_poly.pdbx_strand_id
1 'polypeptide(L)'
;MTQAKIFYGTIFPGSSAVFLARVVGEYSETLKRRELLSGKYSAYLVDPLAPEILTPVPGRQNVELDLDSVFFNALQMDPSWDCDSEGFNFRHVPELGDSELFVLSQRFYQLDYEFRLLDEKRLPARIQFRVMTR
;
A
#
# COMPACT_ATOMS: atom_id res chain seq x y z
N MET A 1 15.82 -4.50 -11.53
CA MET A 1 14.72 -3.57 -11.24
C MET A 1 13.61 -4.37 -10.60
N THR A 2 13.43 -4.26 -9.28
CA THR A 2 12.40 -5.00 -8.57
C THR A 2 11.04 -4.43 -8.98
N GLN A 3 10.31 -5.15 -9.84
CA GLN A 3 8.98 -4.75 -10.29
C GLN A 3 8.06 -4.72 -9.07
N ALA A 4 7.40 -3.59 -8.82
CA ALA A 4 6.40 -3.51 -7.76
C ALA A 4 5.28 -4.51 -8.06
N LYS A 5 5.03 -5.46 -7.15
CA LYS A 5 3.93 -6.42 -7.28
C LYS A 5 2.62 -5.71 -7.00
N ILE A 6 1.64 -5.87 -7.89
CA ILE A 6 0.28 -5.36 -7.70
C ILE A 6 -0.54 -6.44 -6.99
N PHE A 7 -1.16 -6.07 -5.87
CA PHE A 7 -2.10 -6.93 -5.16
C PHE A 7 -3.53 -6.49 -5.48
N TYR A 8 -4.40 -7.46 -5.80
CA TYR A 8 -5.79 -7.18 -6.20
C TYR A 8 -6.77 -7.51 -5.08
N GLY A 9 -7.82 -6.69 -4.94
CA GLY A 9 -8.87 -6.91 -3.95
C GLY A 9 -10.24 -6.37 -4.36
N THR A 10 -11.25 -6.66 -3.56
CA THR A 10 -12.60 -6.13 -3.73
C THR A 10 -13.13 -5.66 -2.39
N ILE A 11 -13.78 -4.51 -2.38
CA ILE A 11 -14.33 -3.87 -1.18
C ILE A 11 -15.73 -3.33 -1.46
N PHE A 12 -16.50 -3.03 -0.41
CA PHE A 12 -17.79 -2.37 -0.57
C PHE A 12 -17.62 -0.83 -0.59
N PRO A 13 -18.47 -0.10 -1.33
CA PRO A 13 -18.47 1.35 -1.33
C PRO A 13 -18.64 1.91 0.08
N GLY A 14 -17.83 2.91 0.44
CA GLY A 14 -17.82 3.52 1.78
C GLY A 14 -17.22 2.64 2.89
N SER A 15 -16.70 1.45 2.57
CA SER A 15 -15.98 0.60 3.52
C SER A 15 -14.47 0.86 3.50
N SER A 16 -13.78 0.41 4.54
CA SER A 16 -12.31 0.40 4.60
C SER A 16 -11.75 -0.98 4.29
N ALA A 17 -10.47 -1.04 3.93
CA ALA A 17 -9.72 -2.27 3.72
C ALA A 17 -8.40 -2.24 4.50
N VAL A 18 -7.97 -3.43 4.91
CA VAL A 18 -6.64 -3.65 5.48
C VAL A 18 -5.71 -4.08 4.34
N PHE A 19 -4.65 -3.32 4.12
CA PHE A 19 -3.63 -3.61 3.12
C PHE A 19 -2.42 -4.24 3.81
N LEU A 20 -2.10 -5.48 3.45
CA LEU A 20 -1.00 -6.24 4.03
C LEU A 20 0.04 -6.55 2.95
N ALA A 21 1.33 -6.43 3.31
CA ALA A 21 2.40 -6.83 2.42
C ALA A 21 3.67 -7.23 3.18
N ARG A 22 4.47 -8.11 2.56
CA ARG A 22 5.89 -8.25 2.89
C ARG A 22 6.69 -7.27 2.05
N VAL A 23 7.32 -6.32 2.71
CA VAL A 23 8.19 -5.31 2.11
C VAL A 23 9.62 -5.78 2.27
N VAL A 24 10.26 -6.01 1.14
CA VAL A 24 11.63 -6.49 1.07
C VAL A 24 12.53 -5.46 0.42
N GLY A 25 13.82 -5.52 0.75
CA GLY A 25 14.88 -4.76 0.15
C GLY A 25 15.33 -5.36 -1.18
N GLU A 26 16.46 -4.86 -1.67
CA GLU A 26 17.00 -5.23 -2.98
C GLU A 26 17.43 -6.70 -3.07
N TYR A 27 17.84 -7.29 -1.94
CA TYR A 27 18.32 -8.67 -1.84
C TYR A 27 17.27 -9.59 -1.20
N SER A 28 15.99 -9.24 -1.31
CA SER A 28 14.86 -9.97 -0.71
C SER A 28 14.90 -10.05 0.82
N GLU A 29 15.74 -9.25 1.48
CA GLU A 29 15.76 -9.13 2.92
C GLU A 29 14.53 -8.35 3.41
N THR A 30 13.91 -8.80 4.49
CA THR A 30 12.77 -8.08 5.07
C THR A 30 13.23 -6.72 5.59
N LEU A 31 12.65 -5.64 5.06
CA LEU A 31 12.93 -4.29 5.55
C LEU A 31 12.32 -4.10 6.93
N LYS A 32 13.12 -3.61 7.89
CA LYS A 32 12.64 -3.31 9.23
C LYS A 32 12.32 -1.83 9.36
N ARG A 33 11.42 -1.50 10.30
CA ARG A 33 11.05 -0.11 10.62
C ARG A 33 12.27 0.81 10.80
N ARG A 34 13.31 0.33 11.48
CA ARG A 34 14.55 1.07 11.75
C ARG A 34 15.38 1.39 10.50
N GLU A 35 15.07 0.81 9.34
CA GLU A 35 15.77 1.04 8.07
C GLU A 35 15.03 2.06 7.20
N LEU A 36 13.83 2.48 7.62
CA LEU A 36 12.98 3.40 6.89
C LEU A 36 13.12 4.81 7.46
N LEU A 37 13.35 5.77 6.57
CA LEU A 37 13.40 7.20 6.89
C LEU A 37 12.00 7.80 6.92
N SER A 38 11.21 7.55 5.86
CA SER A 38 9.84 8.05 5.74
C SER A 38 9.00 7.14 4.85
N GLY A 39 7.68 7.25 5.00
CA GLY A 39 6.70 6.55 4.18
C GLY A 39 5.58 7.48 3.79
N LYS A 40 5.06 7.29 2.58
CA LYS A 40 3.88 8.00 2.10
C LYS A 40 3.03 7.10 1.23
N TYR A 41 1.75 7.44 1.10
CA TYR A 41 0.89 6.81 0.11
C TYR A 41 0.12 7.84 -0.73
N SER A 42 -0.25 7.41 -1.93
CA SER A 42 -1.17 8.12 -2.81
C SER A 42 -2.27 7.17 -3.26
N ALA A 43 -3.49 7.70 -3.42
CA ALA A 43 -4.61 6.96 -3.98
C ALA A 43 -5.08 7.58 -5.30
N TYR A 44 -5.44 6.70 -6.24
CA TYR A 44 -5.86 7.05 -7.58
C TYR A 44 -7.11 6.26 -7.97
N LEU A 45 -7.99 6.88 -8.76
CA LEU A 45 -8.95 6.18 -9.59
C LEU A 45 -8.24 5.67 -10.84
N VAL A 46 -8.53 4.43 -11.21
CA VAL A 46 -8.00 3.77 -12.40
C VAL A 46 -9.09 3.72 -13.46
N ASP A 47 -8.77 4.17 -14.67
CA ASP A 47 -9.66 3.97 -15.82
C ASP A 47 -9.65 2.48 -16.23
N PRO A 48 -10.80 1.78 -16.21
CA PRO A 48 -10.84 0.37 -16.61
C PRO A 48 -10.50 0.13 -18.09
N LEU A 49 -10.66 1.14 -18.96
CA LEU A 49 -10.34 1.07 -20.38
C LEU A 49 -8.89 1.46 -20.68
N ALA A 50 -8.24 2.20 -19.76
CA ALA A 50 -6.85 2.61 -19.85
C ALA A 50 -6.17 2.55 -18.47
N PRO A 51 -5.81 1.35 -17.97
CA PRO A 51 -5.39 1.14 -16.58
C PRO A 51 -4.09 1.81 -16.15
N GLU A 52 -3.36 2.39 -17.10
CA GLU A 52 -2.19 3.25 -16.93
C GLU A 52 -2.56 4.71 -16.63
N ILE A 53 -3.80 5.12 -16.94
CA ILE A 53 -4.32 6.45 -16.66
C ILE A 53 -4.84 6.46 -15.21
N LEU A 54 -4.16 7.25 -14.37
CA LEU A 54 -4.44 7.38 -12.95
C LEU A 54 -4.95 8.79 -12.65
N THR A 55 -6.16 8.88 -12.11
CA THR A 55 -6.72 10.15 -11.64
C THR A 55 -6.56 10.26 -10.13
N PRO A 56 -5.86 11.28 -9.60
CA PRO A 56 -5.68 11.46 -8.15
C PRO A 56 -7.01 11.53 -7.40
N VAL A 57 -7.11 10.79 -6.29
CA VAL A 57 -8.22 10.98 -5.33
C VAL A 57 -7.93 12.24 -4.50
N PRO A 58 -8.87 13.19 -4.39
CA PRO A 58 -8.68 14.42 -3.62
C PRO A 58 -8.25 14.16 -2.17
N GLY A 59 -7.26 14.91 -1.68
CA GLY A 59 -6.74 14.78 -0.31
C GLY A 59 -5.91 13.51 -0.05
N ARG A 60 -5.69 12.66 -1.07
CA ARG A 60 -4.98 11.38 -0.93
C ARG A 60 -3.73 11.32 -1.80
N GLN A 61 -2.97 12.42 -1.86
CA GLN A 61 -1.69 12.47 -2.57
C GLN A 61 -0.56 12.73 -1.57
N ASN A 62 0.48 11.88 -1.61
CA ASN A 62 1.64 11.96 -0.72
C ASN A 62 1.26 12.07 0.77
N VAL A 63 0.22 11.37 1.20
CA VAL A 63 -0.19 11.34 2.61
C VAL A 63 0.90 10.63 3.40
N GLU A 64 1.46 11.32 4.38
CA GLU A 64 2.51 10.78 5.24
C GLU A 64 1.98 9.61 6.07
N LEU A 65 2.83 8.61 6.25
CA LEU A 65 2.55 7.44 7.06
C LEU A 65 3.34 7.55 8.37
N ASP A 66 2.66 7.32 9.49
CA ASP A 66 3.34 6.99 10.73
C ASP A 66 3.92 5.58 10.61
N LEU A 67 5.21 5.51 10.31
CA LEU A 67 5.92 4.26 10.09
C LEU A 67 5.85 3.31 11.31
N ASP A 68 5.79 3.82 12.53
CA ASP A 68 5.70 2.97 13.73
C ASP A 68 4.32 2.33 13.88
N SER A 69 3.29 2.91 13.25
CA SER A 69 1.94 2.35 13.20
C SER A 69 1.75 1.32 12.07
N VAL A 70 2.49 1.45 10.97
CA VAL A 70 2.29 0.63 9.76
C VAL A 70 3.35 -0.46 9.52
N PHE A 71 4.53 -0.35 10.15
CA PHE A 71 5.61 -1.32 10.00
C PHE A 71 5.89 -2.09 11.29
N PHE A 72 6.04 -3.40 11.14
CA PHE A 72 6.47 -4.28 12.21
C PHE A 72 7.98 -4.57 12.11
N ASN A 73 8.65 -4.65 13.26
CA ASN A 73 10.06 -5.02 13.33
C ASN A 73 10.32 -6.51 13.03
N ALA A 74 9.29 -7.33 13.15
CA ALA A 74 9.31 -8.77 12.86
C ALA A 74 8.13 -9.12 11.94
N LEU A 75 8.28 -10.17 11.14
CA LEU A 75 7.19 -10.69 10.32
C LEU A 75 6.04 -11.16 11.23
N GLN A 76 4.83 -10.77 10.84
CA GLN A 76 3.59 -11.11 11.49
C GLN A 76 2.92 -12.26 10.73
N MET A 77 2.41 -13.22 11.50
CA MET A 77 1.63 -14.35 11.01
C MET A 77 0.24 -14.23 11.65
N ASP A 78 -0.64 -13.49 10.99
CA ASP A 78 -2.03 -13.31 11.40
C ASP A 78 -2.95 -14.05 10.40
N PRO A 79 -4.14 -14.55 10.81
CA PRO A 79 -5.08 -15.20 9.90
C PRO A 79 -5.51 -14.38 8.68
N SER A 80 -5.34 -13.05 8.71
CA SER A 80 -5.55 -12.17 7.55
C SER A 80 -4.48 -12.28 6.46
N TRP A 81 -3.35 -12.94 6.73
CA TRP A 81 -2.31 -13.23 5.76
C TRP A 81 -2.47 -14.63 5.17
N ASP A 82 -2.85 -14.70 3.91
CA ASP A 82 -3.09 -15.93 3.16
C ASP A 82 -2.13 -16.11 1.96
N CYS A 83 -1.19 -15.19 1.78
CA CYS A 83 -0.31 -15.17 0.62
C CYS A 83 0.77 -16.27 0.66
N ASP A 84 1.32 -16.57 1.84
CA ASP A 84 2.34 -17.61 2.07
C ASP A 84 2.51 -17.91 3.57
N SER A 85 3.48 -18.77 3.91
CA SER A 85 3.82 -19.15 5.29
C SER A 85 4.87 -18.26 5.98
N GLU A 86 5.38 -17.21 5.33
CA GLU A 86 6.46 -16.38 5.85
C GLU A 86 5.96 -15.12 6.59
N GLY A 87 4.80 -14.58 6.21
CA GLY A 87 4.13 -13.47 6.91
C GLY A 87 4.41 -12.08 6.38
N PHE A 88 3.91 -11.03 7.02
CA PHE A 88 4.01 -9.65 6.55
C PHE A 88 4.70 -8.74 7.58
N ASN A 89 5.30 -7.65 7.13
CA ASN A 89 5.86 -6.60 7.99
C ASN A 89 5.20 -5.24 7.77
N PHE A 90 4.27 -5.13 6.82
CA PHE A 90 3.51 -3.91 6.54
C PHE A 90 2.01 -4.16 6.65
N ARG A 91 1.33 -3.29 7.38
CA ARG A 91 -0.13 -3.23 7.50
C ARG A 91 -0.57 -1.77 7.50
N HIS A 92 -1.50 -1.42 6.63
CA HIS A 92 -2.11 -0.09 6.66
C HIS A 92 -3.62 -0.17 6.43
N VAL A 93 -4.35 0.66 7.17
CA VAL A 93 -5.78 0.89 7.00
C VAL A 93 -5.95 2.37 6.69
N PRO A 94 -6.19 2.75 5.42
CA PRO A 94 -6.38 4.14 5.06
C PRO A 94 -7.54 4.73 5.85
N GLU A 95 -7.27 5.84 6.53
CA GLU A 95 -8.32 6.64 7.14
C GLU A 95 -9.27 7.14 6.05
N LEU A 96 -10.57 6.94 6.22
CA LEU A 96 -11.55 7.39 5.24
C LEU A 96 -11.98 8.83 5.52
N GLY A 97 -12.34 9.18 6.76
CA GLY A 97 -12.80 10.53 7.11
C GLY A 97 -13.85 11.04 6.11
N ASP A 98 -13.72 12.30 5.70
CA ASP A 98 -14.55 12.92 4.64
C ASP A 98 -13.99 12.69 3.21
N SER A 99 -13.13 11.69 3.01
CA SER A 99 -12.51 11.44 1.71
C SER A 99 -13.42 10.67 0.75
N GLU A 100 -13.27 10.96 -0.54
CA GLU A 100 -13.88 10.21 -1.64
C GLU A 100 -13.24 8.83 -1.90
N LEU A 101 -12.26 8.44 -1.08
CA LEU A 101 -11.60 7.14 -1.19
C LEU A 101 -12.63 6.02 -0.96
N PHE A 102 -12.76 5.15 -1.97
CA PHE A 102 -13.69 4.01 -1.98
C PHE A 102 -15.19 4.36 -1.88
N VAL A 103 -15.58 5.62 -2.07
CA VAL A 103 -17.01 6.03 -1.96
C VAL A 103 -17.82 5.61 -3.20
N LEU A 104 -17.21 5.63 -4.38
CA LEU A 104 -17.91 5.33 -5.63
C LEU A 104 -17.95 3.82 -5.88
N SER A 105 -19.13 3.28 -6.17
CA SER A 105 -19.31 1.88 -6.60
C SER A 105 -18.78 1.65 -8.02
N GLN A 106 -18.40 0.40 -8.32
CA GLN A 106 -17.93 -0.03 -9.63
C GLN A 106 -16.75 0.83 -10.13
N ARG A 107 -15.80 1.10 -9.24
CA ARG A 107 -14.57 1.83 -9.54
C ARG A 107 -13.36 1.03 -9.11
N PHE A 108 -12.29 1.16 -9.89
CA PHE A 108 -10.99 0.64 -9.52
C PHE A 108 -10.20 1.76 -8.87
N TYR A 109 -9.64 1.46 -7.70
CA TYR A 109 -8.74 2.34 -6.98
C TYR A 109 -7.36 1.69 -6.93
N GLN A 110 -6.32 2.50 -7.05
CA GLN A 110 -4.94 2.09 -6.86
C GLN A 110 -4.34 2.87 -5.68
N LEU A 111 -3.69 2.15 -4.78
CA LEU A 111 -2.95 2.72 -3.67
C LEU A 111 -1.47 2.41 -3.88
N ASP A 112 -0.69 3.49 -4.03
CA ASP A 112 0.75 3.43 -4.22
C ASP A 112 1.43 3.85 -2.93
N TYR A 113 2.25 2.97 -2.39
CA TYR A 113 3.05 3.21 -1.20
C TYR A 113 4.51 3.37 -1.62
N GLU A 114 5.17 4.40 -1.09
CA GLU A 114 6.59 4.66 -1.29
C GLU A 114 7.28 4.85 0.06
N PHE A 115 8.38 4.12 0.27
CA PHE A 115 9.19 4.20 1.47
C PHE A 115 10.61 4.60 1.12
N ARG A 116 11.08 5.68 1.74
CA ARG A 116 12.48 6.09 1.68
C ARG A 116 13.27 5.32 2.73
N LEU A 117 14.43 4.83 2.34
CA LEU A 117 15.34 4.12 3.23
C LEU A 117 16.28 5.12 3.90
N LEU A 118 16.76 4.79 5.11
CA LEU A 118 17.79 5.59 5.80
C LEU A 118 19.11 5.59 5.03
N ASP A 119 19.43 4.50 4.35
CA ASP A 119 20.54 4.44 3.41
C ASP A 119 20.08 5.02 2.07
N GLU A 120 20.34 6.31 1.87
CA GLU A 120 19.93 7.08 0.69
C GLU A 120 20.55 6.58 -0.62
N LYS A 121 21.57 5.71 -0.56
CA LYS A 121 22.15 5.08 -1.76
C LYS A 121 21.25 3.98 -2.33
N ARG A 122 20.32 3.46 -1.51
CA ARG A 122 19.39 2.40 -1.91
C ARG A 122 18.13 3.01 -2.53
N LEU A 123 17.56 2.33 -3.52
CA LEU A 123 16.31 2.76 -4.15
C LEU A 123 15.14 2.69 -3.15
N PRO A 124 14.13 3.58 -3.26
CA PRO A 124 12.92 3.50 -2.47
C PRO A 124 12.20 2.16 -2.66
N ALA A 125 11.65 1.62 -1.57
CA ALA A 125 10.75 0.47 -1.64
C ALA A 125 9.35 0.94 -2.05
N ARG A 126 8.67 0.17 -2.90
CA ARG A 126 7.33 0.48 -3.40
C ARG A 126 6.39 -0.73 -3.33
N ILE A 127 5.14 -0.47 -2.98
CA ILE A 127 4.05 -1.46 -2.95
C ILE A 127 2.84 -0.86 -3.64
N GLN A 128 2.14 -1.68 -4.42
CA GLN A 128 0.93 -1.24 -5.11
C GLN A 128 -0.22 -2.19 -4.81
N PHE A 129 -1.35 -1.62 -4.44
CA PHE A 129 -2.62 -2.35 -4.30
C PHE A 129 -3.63 -1.79 -5.28
N ARG A 130 -4.43 -2.65 -5.89
CA ARG A 130 -5.55 -2.28 -6.74
C ARG A 130 -6.83 -2.94 -6.23
N VAL A 131 -7.82 -2.15 -5.86
CA VAL A 131 -9.09 -2.65 -5.32
C VAL A 131 -10.25 -2.18 -6.17
N MET A 132 -11.23 -3.06 -6.36
CA MET A 132 -12.50 -2.72 -6.98
C MET A 132 -13.55 -2.49 -5.89
N THR A 133 -14.29 -1.39 -5.95
CA THR A 133 -15.54 -1.23 -5.20
C THR A 133 -16.67 -1.94 -5.94
N ARG A 134 -17.42 -2.82 -5.26
CA ARG A 134 -18.56 -3.54 -5.86
C ARG A 134 -19.89 -2.81 -5.72
#